data_AF-A0A074TAK0-F1
#
_entry.id   AF-A0A074TAK0-F1
#
_cell.length_a   1.000
_cell.length_b   1.000
_cell.length_c   1.000
_cell.angle_alpha   90.00
_cell.angle_beta   90.00
_cell.angle_gamma   90.00
#
_symmetry.space_group_name_H-M   'P 1'
#
loop_
_entity.id
_entity.type
_entity.pdbx_description
1 polymer ?
#
loop_
_entity_poly.entity_id
_entity_poly.type
_entity_poly.pdbx_seq_one_letter_code
_entity_poly.pdbx_strand_id
1 'polypeptide(L)'
;MEKITPEDIEALIVDEDYLHHPGSTLTICVLTLANGFNVIGESACLNPEDYNEEIGHKIARDNAFSKIWALEGYRRKWFENGPTSVLTSTLISKIAHEADRVLCATKGWPIKPHWHDLPEHEAGNIVDSVETLLDNAGDLMAADPNEMGIFAVVVAAVSFTIGENDECAALIRHELSQEGV
;
A
#
# COMPACT_ATOMS: atom_id res chain seq x y z
N MET A 1 9.40 -9.81 -13.80
CA MET A 1 9.87 -9.73 -12.40
C MET A 1 11.06 -8.79 -12.38
N GLU A 2 10.90 -7.63 -11.76
CA GLU A 2 11.97 -6.65 -11.65
C GLU A 2 12.96 -7.10 -10.57
N LYS A 3 14.25 -7.13 -10.93
CA LYS A 3 15.32 -7.60 -10.05
C LYS A 3 15.63 -6.49 -9.03
N ILE A 4 15.71 -6.84 -7.74
CA ILE A 4 16.19 -5.91 -6.71
C ILE A 4 17.62 -5.49 -7.04
N THR A 5 17.85 -4.18 -7.05
CA THR A 5 19.18 -3.58 -7.27
C THR A 5 19.76 -3.07 -5.95
N PRO A 6 21.08 -2.93 -5.84
CA PRO A 6 21.70 -2.25 -4.69
C PRO A 6 21.18 -0.82 -4.51
N GLU A 7 20.93 -0.10 -5.60
CA GLU A 7 20.40 1.25 -5.58
C GLU A 7 19.00 1.31 -4.96
N ASP A 8 18.17 0.29 -5.21
CA ASP A 8 16.85 0.18 -4.57
C ASP A 8 16.98 0.12 -3.04
N ILE A 9 17.94 -0.66 -2.54
CA ILE A 9 18.14 -0.84 -1.09
C ILE A 9 18.72 0.41 -0.47
N GLU A 10 19.69 1.04 -1.13
CA GLU A 10 20.30 2.28 -0.67
C GLU A 10 19.26 3.41 -0.58
N ALA A 11 18.33 3.50 -1.54
CA ALA A 11 17.24 4.47 -1.52
C ALA A 11 16.25 4.30 -0.35
N LEU A 12 16.22 3.13 0.30
CA LEU A 12 15.38 2.90 1.48
C LEU A 12 16.02 3.45 2.77
N ILE A 13 17.34 3.64 2.79
CA ILE A 13 18.09 4.05 3.98
C ILE A 13 18.06 5.59 4.06
N VAL A 14 17.58 6.13 5.18
CA VAL A 14 17.49 7.58 5.41
C VAL A 14 18.46 8.08 6.48
N ASP A 15 18.99 7.18 7.31
CA ASP A 15 19.97 7.50 8.34
C ASP A 15 20.82 6.27 8.70
N GLU A 16 22.03 6.50 9.21
CA GLU A 16 22.92 5.47 9.72
C GLU A 16 23.66 5.89 10.99
N ASP A 17 23.61 5.04 12.01
CA ASP A 17 24.32 5.21 13.28
C ASP A 17 25.24 4.02 13.55
N TYR A 18 26.35 4.27 14.26
CA TYR A 18 27.28 3.23 14.69
C TYR A 18 27.48 3.26 16.20
N LEU A 19 27.42 2.07 16.81
CA LEU A 19 27.65 1.87 18.23
C LEU A 19 28.81 0.88 18.42
N HIS A 20 29.88 1.36 19.03
CA HIS A 20 30.97 0.51 19.50
C HIS A 20 30.73 0.10 20.95
N HIS A 21 30.83 -1.20 21.26
CA HIS A 21 30.72 -1.66 22.64
C HIS A 21 32.06 -1.48 23.38
N PRO A 22 32.12 -0.64 24.44
CA PRO A 22 33.38 -0.32 25.11
C PRO A 22 34.11 -1.55 25.64
N GLY A 23 35.42 -1.61 25.41
CA GLY A 23 36.24 -2.74 25.84
C GLY A 23 36.08 -4.00 25.00
N SER A 24 35.46 -3.92 23.83
CA SER A 24 35.30 -5.03 22.89
C SER A 24 35.65 -4.64 21.45
N THR A 25 35.56 -5.60 20.54
CA THR A 25 35.68 -5.39 19.09
C THR A 25 34.33 -5.27 18.39
N LEU A 26 33.23 -5.30 19.15
CA LEU A 26 31.87 -5.30 18.62
C LEU A 26 31.49 -3.90 18.13
N THR A 27 31.13 -3.83 16.85
CA THR A 27 30.50 -2.68 16.21
C THR A 27 29.10 -3.07 15.77
N ILE A 28 28.12 -2.23 16.09
CA ILE A 28 26.74 -2.34 15.61
C ILE A 28 26.48 -1.16 14.68
N CYS A 29 25.99 -1.45 13.48
CA CYS A 29 25.43 -0.48 12.56
C CYS A 29 23.90 -0.52 12.69
N VAL A 30 23.28 0.65 12.82
CA VAL A 30 21.83 0.82 12.84
C VAL A 30 21.46 1.63 11.62
N LEU A 31 20.79 1.00 10.65
CA LEU A 31 20.24 1.66 9.48
C LEU A 31 18.77 2.00 9.74
N THR A 32 18.41 3.27 9.62
CA THR A 32 17.02 3.73 9.70
C THR A 32 16.44 3.76 8.30
N LEU A 33 15.33 3.06 8.08
CA LEU A 33 14.64 3.05 6.79
C LEU A 33 13.61 4.18 6.68
N ALA A 34 13.25 4.56 5.47
CA ALA A 34 12.28 5.63 5.19
C ALA A 34 10.90 5.41 5.84
N ASN A 35 10.53 4.17 6.16
CA ASN A 35 9.30 3.83 6.88
C ASN A 35 9.43 3.89 8.42
N GLY A 36 10.59 4.31 8.94
CA GLY A 36 10.90 4.39 10.37
C GLY A 36 11.32 3.05 11.01
N PHE A 37 11.51 1.98 10.23
CA PHE A 37 12.00 0.70 10.75
C PHE A 37 13.52 0.69 10.83
N ASN A 38 14.06 0.15 11.93
CA ASN A 38 15.51 0.05 12.12
C ASN A 38 16.00 -1.36 11.80
N VAL A 39 17.06 -1.44 10.98
CA VAL A 39 17.75 -2.69 10.67
C VAL A 39 19.16 -2.62 11.23
N ILE A 40 19.51 -3.61 12.05
CA ILE A 40 20.82 -3.69 12.68
C ILE A 40 21.72 -4.66 11.92
N GLY A 41 23.00 -4.32 11.83
CA GLY A 41 24.07 -5.21 11.40
C GLY A 41 25.24 -5.13 12.36
N GLU A 42 26.07 -6.15 12.37
CA GLU A 42 27.09 -6.32 13.39
C GLU A 42 28.42 -6.80 12.81
N SER A 43 29.51 -6.40 13.46
CA SER A 43 30.84 -6.95 13.21
C SER A 43 31.60 -7.08 14.52
N ALA A 44 32.45 -8.10 14.61
CA ALA A 44 33.35 -8.31 15.74
C ALA A 44 34.59 -9.05 15.24
N CYS A 45 35.78 -8.49 15.44
CA CYS A 45 37.04 -9.17 15.11
C CYS A 45 37.57 -9.97 16.31
N LEU A 46 38.43 -10.95 16.03
CA LEU A 46 38.94 -11.88 17.04
C LEU A 46 39.89 -11.21 18.05
N ASN A 47 40.81 -10.39 17.56
CA ASN A 47 41.85 -9.76 18.37
C ASN A 47 41.55 -8.26 18.55
N PRO A 48 41.45 -7.76 19.79
CA PRO A 48 41.25 -6.33 20.05
C PRO A 48 42.34 -5.42 19.49
N GLU A 49 43.59 -5.90 19.45
CA GLU A 49 44.73 -5.15 18.91
C GLU A 49 44.62 -4.90 17.40
N ASP A 50 43.88 -5.77 16.69
CA ASP A 50 43.65 -5.68 15.25
C ASP A 50 42.35 -4.92 14.92
N TYR A 51 41.68 -4.31 15.90
CA TYR A 51 40.46 -3.58 15.67
C TYR A 51 40.69 -2.35 14.80
N ASN A 52 39.92 -2.25 13.72
CA ASN A 52 39.86 -1.11 12.84
C ASN A 52 38.40 -0.69 12.68
N GLU A 53 38.11 0.55 13.10
CA GLU A 53 36.76 1.11 13.11
C GLU A 53 36.14 1.14 11.71
N GLU A 54 36.88 1.58 10.70
CA GLU A 54 36.38 1.66 9.32
C GLU A 54 36.00 0.28 8.76
N ILE A 55 36.83 -0.74 9.02
CA ILE A 55 36.54 -2.13 8.62
C ILE A 55 35.33 -2.65 9.40
N GLY A 56 35.27 -2.38 10.70
CA GLY A 56 34.14 -2.77 11.55
C GLY A 56 32.82 -2.16 11.08
N HIS A 57 32.83 -0.86 10.77
CA HIS A 57 31.68 -0.11 10.27
C HIS A 57 31.23 -0.67 8.93
N LYS A 58 32.16 -0.87 7.99
CA LYS A 58 31.85 -1.43 6.68
C LYS A 58 31.19 -2.80 6.79
N ILE A 59 31.76 -3.72 7.55
CA ILE A 59 31.21 -5.07 7.71
C ILE A 59 29.84 -5.01 8.40
N ALA A 60 29.69 -4.21 9.46
CA ALA A 60 28.42 -4.07 10.16
C ALA A 60 27.33 -3.49 9.22
N ARG A 61 27.67 -2.49 8.41
CA ARG A 61 26.78 -1.91 7.40
C ARG A 61 26.40 -2.92 6.32
N ASP A 62 27.36 -3.65 5.76
CA ASP A 62 27.13 -4.67 4.74
C ASP A 62 26.19 -5.79 5.27
N ASN A 63 26.32 -6.15 6.55
CA ASN A 63 25.41 -7.09 7.21
C ASN A 63 23.99 -6.51 7.33
N ALA A 64 23.83 -5.25 7.77
CA ALA A 64 22.53 -4.58 7.86
C ALA A 64 21.87 -4.47 6.47
N PHE A 65 22.65 -4.02 5.47
CA PHE A 65 22.23 -3.90 4.08
C PHE A 65 21.71 -5.23 3.50
N SER A 66 22.44 -6.33 3.76
CA SER A 66 22.04 -7.67 3.34
C SER A 66 20.72 -8.12 3.98
N LYS A 67 20.43 -7.70 5.23
CA LYS A 67 19.14 -7.98 5.88
C LYS A 67 18.01 -7.18 5.24
N ILE A 68 18.23 -5.89 4.89
CA ILE A 68 17.24 -5.09 4.15
C ILE A 68 16.93 -5.76 2.80
N TRP A 69 17.93 -6.30 2.11
CA TRP A 69 17.72 -7.03 0.86
C TRP A 69 16.73 -8.19 1.01
N ALA A 70 16.88 -9.00 2.04
CA ALA A 70 15.97 -10.12 2.30
C ALA A 70 14.54 -9.64 2.64
N LEU A 71 14.43 -8.57 3.43
CA LEU A 71 13.15 -7.94 3.79
C LEU A 71 12.43 -7.36 2.57
N GLU A 72 13.16 -6.66 1.69
CA GLU A 72 12.61 -6.08 0.47
C GLU A 72 12.17 -7.18 -0.52
N GLY A 73 12.94 -8.27 -0.61
CA GLY A 73 12.54 -9.47 -1.34
C GLY A 73 11.23 -10.06 -0.84
N TYR A 74 11.09 -10.22 0.47
CA TYR A 74 9.85 -10.67 1.10
C TYR A 74 8.69 -9.70 0.81
N ARG A 75 8.90 -8.39 0.99
CA ARG A 75 7.89 -7.34 0.77
C ARG A 75 7.38 -7.36 -0.66
N ARG A 76 8.26 -7.35 -1.66
CA ARG A 76 7.87 -7.40 -3.08
C ARG A 76 7.11 -8.69 -3.40
N LYS A 77 7.56 -9.84 -2.87
CA LYS A 77 6.86 -11.11 -3.07
C LYS A 77 5.49 -11.15 -2.39
N TRP A 78 5.35 -10.49 -1.24
CA TRP A 78 4.07 -10.32 -0.56
C TRP A 78 3.10 -9.46 -1.39
N PHE A 79 3.56 -8.38 -2.03
CA PHE A 79 2.68 -7.59 -2.90
C PHE A 79 2.35 -8.31 -4.22
N GLU A 80 3.22 -9.21 -4.70
CA GLU A 80 2.96 -10.02 -5.89
C GLU A 80 1.97 -11.18 -5.62
N ASN A 81 2.11 -11.87 -4.48
CA ASN A 81 1.41 -13.12 -4.20
C ASN A 81 0.51 -13.09 -2.96
N GLY A 82 0.58 -12.03 -2.16
CA GLY A 82 -0.26 -11.85 -0.99
C GLY A 82 -1.71 -11.60 -1.41
N PRO A 83 -2.67 -11.74 -0.48
CA PRO A 83 -4.05 -11.40 -0.75
C PRO A 83 -4.13 -9.93 -1.21
N THR A 84 -4.69 -9.71 -2.39
CA THR A 84 -4.86 -8.40 -3.02
C THR A 84 -5.73 -7.52 -2.11
N SER A 85 -5.08 -6.68 -1.30
CA SER A 85 -5.67 -5.73 -0.36
C SER A 85 -6.47 -6.35 0.82
N VAL A 86 -6.40 -5.69 1.99
CA VAL A 86 -7.25 -6.00 3.15
C VAL A 86 -8.72 -5.61 2.89
N LEU A 87 -8.97 -4.84 1.83
CA LEU A 87 -10.31 -4.47 1.38
C LEU A 87 -10.89 -5.64 0.58
N THR A 88 -11.76 -6.42 1.21
CA THR A 88 -12.55 -7.41 0.47
C THR A 88 -13.49 -6.69 -0.51
N SER A 89 -13.84 -7.35 -1.62
CA SER A 89 -14.91 -6.91 -2.53
C SER A 89 -16.15 -6.49 -1.75
N THR A 90 -16.52 -7.28 -0.74
CA THR A 90 -17.61 -6.97 0.21
C THR A 90 -17.46 -5.64 0.93
N LEU A 91 -16.27 -5.27 1.42
CA LEU A 91 -16.08 -4.00 2.11
C LEU A 91 -16.17 -2.82 1.15
N ILE A 92 -15.65 -2.96 -0.07
CA ILE A 92 -15.76 -1.95 -1.13
C ILE A 92 -17.24 -1.76 -1.52
N SER A 93 -17.99 -2.85 -1.71
CA SER A 93 -19.43 -2.83 -2.00
C SER A 93 -20.22 -2.12 -0.92
N LYS A 94 -19.91 -2.38 0.37
CA LYS A 94 -20.55 -1.71 1.51
C LYS A 94 -20.35 -0.20 1.46
N ILE A 95 -19.09 0.24 1.27
CA ILE A 95 -18.75 1.66 1.23
C ILE A 95 -19.43 2.34 0.03
N ALA A 96 -19.37 1.73 -1.16
CA ALA A 96 -19.98 2.24 -2.37
C ALA A 96 -21.51 2.40 -2.23
N HIS A 97 -22.19 1.37 -1.70
CA HIS A 97 -23.65 1.42 -1.49
C HIS A 97 -24.06 2.48 -0.47
N GLU A 98 -23.31 2.62 0.63
CA GLU A 98 -23.60 3.62 1.65
C GLU A 98 -23.37 5.05 1.12
N ALA A 99 -22.33 5.26 0.30
CA ALA A 99 -22.09 6.53 -0.38
C ALA A 99 -23.23 6.88 -1.38
N ASP A 100 -23.66 5.92 -2.18
CA ASP A 100 -24.77 6.09 -3.12
C ASP A 100 -26.08 6.44 -2.39
N ARG A 101 -26.39 5.76 -1.29
CA ARG A 101 -27.57 6.11 -0.47
C ARG A 101 -27.57 7.58 -0.05
N VAL A 102 -26.43 8.07 0.46
CA VAL A 102 -26.28 9.47 0.91
C VAL A 102 -26.47 10.44 -0.26
N LEU A 103 -25.94 10.08 -1.44
CA LEU A 103 -26.13 10.86 -2.66
C LEU A 103 -27.61 10.92 -3.06
N CYS A 104 -28.32 9.78 -3.09
CA CYS A 104 -29.75 9.73 -3.38
C CYS A 104 -30.55 10.64 -2.45
N ALA A 105 -30.28 10.59 -1.15
CA ALA A 105 -30.93 11.43 -0.15
C ALA A 105 -30.69 12.92 -0.39
N THR A 106 -29.46 13.29 -0.77
CA THR A 106 -29.08 14.69 -1.03
C THR A 106 -29.71 15.24 -2.32
N LYS A 107 -29.86 14.39 -3.34
CA LYS A 107 -30.42 14.77 -4.65
C LYS A 107 -31.95 14.66 -4.72
N GLY A 108 -32.60 14.13 -3.69
CA GLY A 108 -34.04 13.88 -3.67
C GLY A 108 -34.46 12.71 -4.57
N TRP A 109 -33.53 11.81 -4.89
CA TRP A 109 -33.82 10.55 -5.57
C TRP A 109 -34.39 9.51 -4.58
N PRO A 110 -35.00 8.42 -5.07
CA PRO A 110 -35.44 7.33 -4.21
C PRO A 110 -34.29 6.84 -3.31
N ILE A 111 -34.47 6.97 -2.00
CA ILE A 111 -33.45 6.62 -1.02
C ILE A 111 -33.32 5.10 -0.99
N LYS A 112 -32.10 4.60 -1.20
CA LYS A 112 -31.78 3.17 -1.07
C LYS A 112 -31.80 2.74 0.40
N PRO A 113 -32.13 1.47 0.72
CA PRO A 113 -32.05 0.97 2.09
C PRO A 113 -30.59 0.94 2.59
N HIS A 114 -30.39 0.81 3.91
CA HIS A 114 -29.06 0.53 4.43
C HIS A 114 -28.53 -0.81 3.92
N TRP A 115 -27.20 -0.95 3.83
CA TRP A 115 -26.59 -2.22 3.39
C TRP A 115 -27.11 -3.44 4.17
N HIS A 116 -27.27 -3.29 5.49
CA HIS A 116 -27.75 -4.37 6.36
C HIS A 116 -29.23 -4.72 6.16
N ASP A 117 -29.98 -3.84 5.49
CA ASP A 117 -31.40 -4.01 5.20
C ASP A 117 -31.64 -4.50 3.75
N LEU A 118 -30.57 -4.66 2.95
CA LEU A 118 -30.67 -5.18 1.58
C LEU A 118 -31.00 -6.67 1.58
N PRO A 119 -31.83 -7.14 0.63
CA PRO A 119 -31.94 -8.56 0.33
C PRO A 119 -30.58 -9.16 -0.05
N GLU A 120 -30.29 -10.39 0.42
CA GLU A 120 -29.00 -11.04 0.19
C GLU A 120 -28.60 -11.12 -1.29
N HIS A 121 -29.56 -11.37 -2.19
CA HIS A 121 -29.30 -11.45 -3.62
C HIS A 121 -28.92 -10.08 -4.23
N GLU A 122 -29.48 -8.98 -3.73
CA GLU A 122 -29.12 -7.63 -4.18
C GLU A 122 -27.73 -7.25 -3.68
N ALA A 123 -27.42 -7.56 -2.41
CA ALA A 123 -26.07 -7.39 -1.88
C ALA A 123 -25.03 -8.23 -2.66
N GLY A 124 -25.38 -9.48 -3.02
CA GLY A 124 -24.57 -10.36 -3.85
C GLY A 124 -24.26 -9.76 -5.21
N ASN A 125 -25.27 -9.22 -5.92
CA ASN A 125 -25.07 -8.57 -7.22
C ASN A 125 -24.08 -7.40 -7.16
N ILE A 126 -24.12 -6.60 -6.08
CA ILE A 126 -23.20 -5.47 -5.89
C ILE A 126 -21.77 -5.97 -5.66
N VAL A 127 -21.60 -7.08 -4.93
CA VAL A 127 -20.29 -7.72 -4.72
C VAL A 127 -19.75 -8.29 -6.04
N ASP A 128 -20.54 -9.05 -6.78
CA ASP A 128 -20.15 -9.62 -8.08
C ASP A 128 -19.73 -8.54 -9.09
N SER A 129 -20.41 -7.39 -9.06
CA SER A 129 -20.09 -6.24 -9.90
C SER A 129 -18.75 -5.60 -9.51
N VAL A 130 -18.49 -5.46 -8.21
CA VAL A 130 -17.22 -4.94 -7.70
C VAL A 130 -16.07 -5.89 -8.02
N GLU A 131 -16.27 -7.20 -7.89
CA GLU A 131 -15.27 -8.21 -8.27
C GLU A 131 -14.94 -8.13 -9.77
N THR A 132 -15.96 -8.02 -10.61
CA THR A 132 -15.78 -7.82 -12.06
C THR A 132 -14.98 -6.54 -12.37
N LEU A 133 -15.23 -5.44 -11.65
CA LEU A 133 -14.46 -4.21 -11.80
C LEU A 133 -13.00 -4.36 -11.36
N LEU A 134 -12.76 -5.06 -10.24
CA LEU A 134 -11.42 -5.31 -9.71
C LEU A 134 -10.62 -6.22 -10.66
N ASP A 135 -11.24 -7.23 -11.24
CA ASP A 135 -10.60 -8.13 -12.22
C ASP A 135 -10.18 -7.41 -13.50
N ASN A 136 -10.87 -6.32 -13.86
CA ASN A 136 -10.58 -5.47 -15.01
C ASN A 136 -9.83 -4.17 -14.65
N ALA A 137 -9.38 -4.00 -13.40
CA ALA A 137 -8.82 -2.75 -12.91
C ALA A 137 -7.56 -2.30 -13.67
N GLY A 138 -6.80 -3.23 -14.26
CA GLY A 138 -5.63 -2.93 -15.09
C GLY A 138 -5.96 -2.04 -16.31
N ASP A 139 -7.15 -2.20 -16.89
CA ASP A 139 -7.62 -1.39 -18.02
C ASP A 139 -8.16 -0.04 -17.56
N LEU A 140 -8.78 0.03 -16.36
CA LEU A 140 -9.22 1.28 -15.75
C LEU A 140 -8.03 2.19 -15.40
N MET A 141 -6.97 1.63 -14.82
CA MET A 141 -5.78 2.38 -14.39
C MET A 141 -4.94 2.89 -15.58
N ALA A 142 -5.04 2.24 -16.73
CA ALA A 142 -4.38 2.69 -17.96
C ALA A 142 -5.07 3.91 -18.60
N ALA A 143 -6.32 4.19 -18.25
CA ALA A 143 -7.12 5.28 -18.82
C ALA A 143 -6.86 6.65 -18.17
N ASP A 144 -6.44 6.71 -16.89
CA ASP A 144 -6.05 7.95 -16.21
C ASP A 144 -4.95 7.70 -15.16
N PRO A 145 -3.68 8.08 -15.42
CA PRO A 145 -2.56 7.83 -14.51
C PRO A 145 -2.58 8.67 -13.21
N ASN A 146 -3.43 9.70 -13.11
CA ASN A 146 -3.45 10.62 -11.98
C ASN A 146 -4.59 10.35 -10.97
N GLU A 147 -5.52 9.44 -11.26
CA GLU A 147 -6.55 9.05 -10.30
C GLU A 147 -6.12 7.80 -9.52
N MET A 148 -5.91 7.98 -8.21
CA MET A 148 -5.59 6.92 -7.26
C MET A 148 -6.54 5.74 -7.40
N GLY A 149 -5.99 4.57 -7.76
CA GLY A 149 -6.71 3.40 -8.23
C GLY A 149 -7.82 2.81 -7.34
N ILE A 150 -7.88 3.10 -6.04
CA ILE A 150 -9.00 2.69 -5.17
C ILE A 150 -10.19 3.65 -5.33
N PHE A 151 -9.89 4.91 -5.60
CA PHE A 151 -10.87 5.98 -5.76
C PHE A 151 -11.68 5.81 -7.04
N ALA A 152 -11.00 5.52 -8.15
CA ALA A 152 -11.64 5.18 -9.43
C ALA A 152 -12.54 3.93 -9.31
N VAL A 153 -12.13 2.92 -8.54
CA VAL A 153 -12.94 1.71 -8.30
C VAL A 153 -14.19 2.00 -7.47
N VAL A 154 -14.08 2.82 -6.42
CA VAL A 154 -15.26 3.25 -5.63
C VAL A 154 -16.19 4.12 -6.48
N VAL A 155 -15.66 5.06 -7.27
CA VAL A 155 -16.45 5.91 -8.18
C VAL A 155 -17.12 5.07 -9.29
N ALA A 156 -16.41 4.11 -9.88
CA ALA A 156 -16.95 3.20 -10.87
C ALA A 156 -18.00 2.25 -10.26
N ALA A 157 -17.76 1.72 -9.07
CA ALA A 157 -18.71 0.89 -8.34
C ALA A 157 -19.98 1.69 -8.00
N VAL A 158 -19.84 2.91 -7.47
CA VAL A 158 -20.97 3.81 -7.21
C VAL A 158 -21.73 4.13 -8.51
N SER A 159 -21.02 4.45 -9.60
CA SER A 159 -21.63 4.72 -10.91
C SER A 159 -22.39 3.51 -11.48
N PHE A 160 -21.86 2.30 -11.28
CA PHE A 160 -22.53 1.06 -11.68
C PHE A 160 -23.77 0.77 -10.81
N THR A 161 -23.68 1.03 -9.50
CA THR A 161 -24.81 0.84 -8.57
C THR A 161 -25.95 1.83 -8.86
N ILE A 162 -25.64 3.01 -9.38
CA ILE A 162 -26.61 4.05 -9.77
C ILE A 162 -27.33 3.70 -11.09
N GLY A 163 -26.79 2.76 -11.88
CA GLY A 163 -27.17 2.55 -13.28
C GLY A 163 -26.64 3.69 -14.14
N GLU A 164 -26.09 3.37 -15.32
CA GLU A 164 -25.44 4.29 -16.26
C GLU A 164 -26.19 5.62 -16.48
N ASN A 165 -25.95 6.61 -15.62
CA ASN A 165 -26.42 7.96 -15.80
C ASN A 165 -25.18 8.85 -15.71
N ASP A 166 -24.69 9.26 -16.89
CA ASP A 166 -23.44 10.01 -17.08
C ASP A 166 -23.35 11.27 -16.19
N GLU A 167 -24.49 11.85 -15.81
CA GLU A 167 -24.55 13.01 -14.91
C GLU A 167 -24.09 12.70 -13.48
N CYS A 168 -24.40 11.51 -12.94
CA CYS A 168 -24.01 11.11 -11.59
C CYS A 168 -22.49 10.90 -11.50
N ALA A 169 -21.93 10.19 -12.47
CA ALA A 169 -20.50 9.95 -12.57
C ALA A 169 -19.70 11.24 -12.78
N ALA A 170 -20.25 12.21 -13.53
CA ALA A 170 -19.65 13.53 -13.71
C ALA A 170 -19.70 14.38 -12.43
N LEU A 171 -20.80 14.31 -11.68
CA LEU A 171 -20.96 15.04 -10.40
C LEU A 171 -20.06 14.49 -9.29
N ILE A 172 -19.95 13.17 -9.16
CA ILE A 172 -19.04 12.55 -8.18
C ILE A 172 -17.60 12.95 -8.47
N ARG A 173 -17.17 12.88 -9.74
CA ARG A 173 -15.85 13.37 -10.18
C ARG A 173 -15.65 14.86 -9.86
N HIS A 174 -16.68 15.69 -10.08
CA HIS A 174 -16.60 17.12 -9.79
C HIS A 174 -16.44 17.41 -8.29
N GLU A 175 -17.30 16.84 -7.44
CA GLU A 175 -17.27 17.12 -5.99
C GLU A 175 -15.96 16.66 -5.35
N LEU A 176 -15.46 15.49 -5.76
CA LEU A 176 -14.22 14.94 -5.21
C LEU A 176 -12.97 15.68 -5.71
N SER A 177 -13.00 16.23 -6.94
CA SER A 177 -11.92 17.11 -7.43
C SER A 177 -11.77 18.41 -6.62
N GLN A 178 -12.82 18.84 -5.92
CA GLN A 178 -12.80 20.05 -5.09
C GLN A 178 -12.27 19.77 -3.68
N GLU A 179 -12.28 18.52 -3.20
CA GLU A 179 -11.78 18.16 -1.86
C GLU A 179 -10.25 17.97 -1.79
N GLY A 180 -9.55 18.00 -2.93
CA GLY A 180 -8.08 18.01 -2.96
C GLY A 180 -7.42 16.75 -2.38
N VAL A 181 -8.08 15.60 -2.53
CA VAL A 181 -7.55 14.27 -2.21
C VAL A 181 -7.04 13.61 -3.48
#